data_AF-A0A270B6G7-F1
#
_entry.id   AF-A0A270B6G7-F1
#
_cell.length_a   1.000
_cell.length_b   1.000
_cell.length_c   1.000
_cell.angle_alpha   90.00
_cell.angle_beta   90.00
_cell.angle_gamma   90.00
#
_symmetry.space_group_name_H-M   'P 1'
#
loop_
_entity.id
_entity.type
_entity.pdbx_description
1 polymer ?
#
loop_
_entity_poly.entity_id
_entity_poly.type
_entity_poly.pdbx_seq_one_letter_code
_entity_poly.pdbx_strand_id
1 'polypeptide(L)'
;METMTTVNSLTLANDTLVSSHKIETTTETGNNTANKKSATPTDTITLSAEATAALANPSSASKTDPQVSYYAQFFPTRDGGGTVFAENVINPAATTISTGLNATQIAHAARANMDAEYSTMTASGKPYDYSSKDGIDDYTLMSGLDRTALAAVASNQDGLFTKNEQNSAQAIMLQQEHLAIGNYAGPTDLESKFIAKPVSGQDYADDFSQTTVSHLSNITNEAVSWEKNLSLYLDKTSTYEKSTVEWAFNRASVQTAYETAMDAANQPDDPKYISNLSIVGMLSELMKNGQKHHLVNHPSVRSLSDLLSEEWAKGHETGIKNALMKTRTALGYAQS
;
A
#
# COMPACT_ATOMS: atom_id res chain seq x y z
N MET A 1 -40.95 -27.00 8.52
CA MET A 1 -40.19 -27.75 7.50
C MET A 1 -39.35 -26.69 6.80
N GLU A 2 -38.24 -26.32 7.45
CA GLU A 2 -37.38 -25.20 7.02
C GLU A 2 -36.17 -25.75 6.26
N THR A 3 -35.84 -24.99 5.23
CA THR A 3 -34.93 -25.26 4.12
C THR A 3 -33.46 -25.26 4.54
N MET A 4 -32.71 -26.27 4.09
CA MET A 4 -31.25 -26.29 4.12
C MET A 4 -30.68 -25.32 3.07
N THR A 5 -29.77 -24.45 3.48
CA THR A 5 -28.87 -23.72 2.58
C THR A 5 -27.45 -24.24 2.80
N THR A 6 -26.90 -24.88 1.77
CA THR A 6 -25.54 -25.41 1.73
C THR A 6 -24.58 -24.30 1.30
N VAL A 7 -23.46 -24.13 2.01
CA VAL A 7 -22.34 -23.28 1.54
C VAL A 7 -21.06 -24.11 1.53
N ASN A 8 -20.41 -24.14 0.36
CA ASN A 8 -19.23 -24.95 0.05
C ASN A 8 -17.96 -24.45 0.76
N SER A 9 -17.12 -25.41 1.10
CA SER A 9 -15.82 -25.31 1.76
C SER A 9 -14.70 -24.69 0.90
N LEU A 10 -13.93 -23.78 1.49
CA LEU A 10 -12.60 -23.35 1.03
C LEU A 10 -11.53 -23.92 1.97
N THR A 11 -10.61 -24.70 1.40
CA THR A 11 -9.43 -25.30 2.04
C THR A 11 -8.36 -24.25 2.38
N LEU A 12 -8.03 -24.09 3.66
CA LEU A 12 -6.85 -23.37 4.13
C LEU A 12 -5.70 -24.37 4.37
N ALA A 13 -4.56 -24.12 3.73
CA ALA A 13 -3.30 -24.81 4.00
C ALA A 13 -2.62 -24.17 5.21
N ASN A 14 -2.07 -25.03 6.07
CA ASN A 14 -1.47 -24.69 7.37
C ASN A 14 -0.38 -23.61 7.29
N ASP A 15 -0.53 -22.68 8.22
CA ASP A 15 0.46 -21.70 8.64
C ASP A 15 1.47 -22.33 9.63
N THR A 16 2.72 -21.87 9.63
CA THR A 16 3.67 -22.12 10.73
C THR A 16 4.25 -20.80 11.20
N LEU A 17 3.47 -20.10 12.02
CA LEU A 17 3.94 -19.02 12.88
C LEU A 17 4.47 -19.63 14.19
N VAL A 18 5.79 -19.71 14.31
CA VAL A 18 6.47 -20.02 15.57
C VAL A 18 6.46 -18.77 16.44
N SER A 19 5.56 -18.72 17.42
CA SER A 19 5.69 -17.81 18.56
C SER A 19 6.10 -18.59 19.80
N SER A 20 7.32 -18.33 20.24
CA SER A 20 7.96 -18.90 21.41
C SER A 20 7.21 -18.53 22.69
N HIS A 21 6.41 -19.46 23.21
CA HIS A 21 6.03 -19.50 24.62
C HIS A 21 6.61 -20.77 25.26
N LYS A 22 7.36 -20.56 26.34
CA LYS A 22 8.06 -21.58 27.12
C LYS A 22 7.01 -22.43 27.86
N ILE A 23 6.70 -23.61 27.35
CA ILE A 23 5.87 -24.59 28.04
C ILE A 23 6.81 -25.58 28.74
N GLU A 24 6.77 -25.59 30.07
CA GLU A 24 7.42 -26.62 30.90
C GLU A 24 6.73 -27.98 30.64
N THR A 25 7.47 -28.91 30.05
CA THR A 25 7.04 -30.30 29.84
C THR A 25 7.26 -31.11 31.12
N THR A 26 6.17 -31.47 31.81
CA THR A 26 6.12 -32.67 32.63
C THR A 26 5.90 -33.89 31.73
N THR A 27 6.83 -34.83 31.83
CA THR A 27 6.87 -36.09 31.09
C THR A 27 5.82 -37.07 31.59
N GLU A 28 4.91 -37.52 30.72
CA GLU A 28 4.34 -38.87 30.80
C GLU A 28 4.45 -39.59 29.46
N THR A 29 4.88 -40.83 29.56
CA THR A 29 5.36 -41.72 28.51
C THR A 29 4.19 -42.47 27.86
N GLY A 30 4.12 -42.46 26.53
CA GLY A 30 3.16 -43.27 25.78
C GLY A 30 3.54 -43.41 24.31
N ASN A 31 4.38 -44.39 23.99
CA ASN A 31 4.65 -44.84 22.62
C ASN A 31 3.41 -45.49 22.01
N ASN A 32 3.05 -45.14 20.77
CA ASN A 32 2.95 -46.11 19.66
C ASN A 32 2.52 -45.47 18.32
N THR A 33 3.42 -45.63 17.34
CA THR A 33 3.21 -46.19 15.99
C THR A 33 2.21 -45.54 15.03
N ALA A 34 2.75 -45.15 13.88
CA ALA A 34 2.12 -44.54 12.72
C ALA A 34 0.83 -45.23 12.23
N ASN A 35 -0.16 -44.41 11.86
CA ASN A 35 -1.18 -44.83 10.90
C ASN A 35 -1.51 -43.66 9.96
N LYS A 36 -1.06 -43.76 8.70
CA LYS A 36 -1.57 -42.95 7.58
C LYS A 36 -3.05 -43.33 7.40
N LYS A 37 -3.96 -42.49 7.89
CA LYS A 37 -5.40 -42.64 7.63
C LYS A 37 -5.84 -41.51 6.71
N SER A 38 -6.27 -41.88 5.51
CA SER A 38 -6.98 -41.01 4.57
C SER A 38 -8.14 -40.31 5.27
N ALA A 39 -8.17 -38.97 5.20
CA ALA A 39 -9.28 -38.17 5.68
C ALA A 39 -10.50 -38.34 4.75
N THR A 40 -11.64 -38.66 5.32
CA THR A 40 -12.98 -38.68 4.68
C THR A 40 -13.68 -37.33 4.89
N PRO A 41 -14.65 -36.93 4.04
CA PRO A 41 -15.10 -35.54 3.91
C PRO A 41 -16.15 -35.09 4.94
N THR A 42 -16.07 -35.53 6.20
CA THR A 42 -17.05 -35.17 7.24
C THR A 42 -16.41 -34.78 8.58
N ASP A 43 -15.19 -34.26 8.56
CA ASP A 43 -14.63 -33.61 9.75
C ASP A 43 -15.13 -32.17 9.80
N THR A 44 -16.23 -31.93 10.53
CA THR A 44 -16.65 -30.59 10.91
C THR A 44 -15.75 -30.09 12.03
N ILE A 45 -14.91 -29.08 11.75
CA ILE A 45 -14.17 -28.37 12.78
C ILE A 45 -15.15 -27.48 13.54
N THR A 46 -15.51 -27.90 14.76
CA THR A 46 -16.26 -27.04 15.67
C THR A 46 -15.30 -25.99 16.23
N LEU A 47 -15.51 -24.73 15.88
CA LEU A 47 -14.83 -23.61 16.53
C LEU A 47 -15.11 -23.69 18.05
N SER A 48 -14.11 -23.42 18.88
CA SER A 48 -14.34 -23.34 20.31
C SER A 48 -15.37 -22.24 20.62
N ALA A 49 -16.03 -22.36 21.77
CA ALA A 49 -16.94 -21.32 22.23
C ALA A 49 -16.21 -19.96 22.32
N GLU A 50 -14.92 -19.97 22.66
CA GLU A 50 -14.04 -18.81 22.68
C GLU A 50 -13.76 -18.24 21.28
N ALA A 51 -13.50 -19.08 20.28
CA ALA A 51 -13.27 -18.63 18.89
C ALA A 51 -14.55 -18.07 18.24
N THR A 52 -15.69 -18.68 18.56
CA THR A 52 -17.01 -18.19 18.12
C THR A 52 -17.36 -16.89 18.84
N ALA A 53 -17.04 -16.77 20.13
CA ALA A 53 -17.20 -15.54 20.89
C ALA A 53 -16.26 -14.42 20.41
N ALA A 54 -15.04 -14.74 19.94
CA ALA A 54 -14.13 -13.75 19.36
C ALA A 54 -14.65 -13.17 18.04
N LEU A 55 -15.33 -13.98 17.20
CA LEU A 55 -16.02 -13.49 16.00
C LEU A 55 -17.34 -12.76 16.30
N ALA A 56 -18.05 -13.18 17.35
CA ALA A 56 -19.39 -12.66 17.69
C ALA A 56 -19.37 -11.41 18.59
N ASN A 57 -18.21 -11.01 19.10
CA ASN A 57 -18.10 -9.93 20.08
C ASN A 57 -17.40 -8.70 19.47
N PRO A 58 -18.15 -7.73 18.91
CA PRO A 58 -17.59 -6.43 18.49
C PRO A 58 -17.06 -5.58 19.68
N SER A 59 -17.10 -6.13 20.89
CA SER A 59 -16.75 -5.47 22.15
C SER A 59 -15.39 -5.89 22.71
N SER A 60 -14.52 -6.51 21.91
CA SER A 60 -13.09 -6.24 22.07
C SER A 60 -12.80 -4.99 21.25
N ALA A 61 -13.09 -3.83 21.83
CA ALA A 61 -12.49 -2.60 21.34
C ALA A 61 -10.98 -2.79 21.48
N SER A 62 -10.36 -3.34 20.43
CA SER A 62 -8.97 -3.12 20.12
C SER A 62 -8.79 -1.64 20.36
N LYS A 63 -7.98 -1.26 21.35
CA LYS A 63 -7.62 0.14 21.51
C LYS A 63 -6.88 0.47 20.23
N THR A 64 -7.60 1.00 19.25
CA THR A 64 -7.04 1.41 17.98
C THR A 64 -5.89 2.33 18.35
N ASP A 65 -4.70 2.02 17.85
CA ASP A 65 -3.49 2.80 18.12
C ASP A 65 -3.84 4.30 18.02
N PRO A 66 -3.50 5.13 19.02
CA PRO A 66 -3.82 6.56 18.98
C PRO A 66 -3.39 7.23 17.67
N GLN A 67 -2.33 6.73 17.03
CA GLN A 67 -1.87 7.21 15.74
C GLN A 67 -2.78 6.77 14.58
N VAL A 68 -3.29 5.53 14.60
CA VAL A 68 -4.30 5.06 13.63
C VAL A 68 -5.57 5.89 13.77
N SER A 69 -6.03 6.14 14.99
CA SER A 69 -7.21 6.98 15.24
C SER A 69 -7.00 8.41 14.74
N TYR A 70 -5.79 8.96 14.93
CA TYR A 70 -5.44 10.28 14.42
C TYR A 70 -5.48 10.35 12.89
N TYR A 71 -4.92 9.38 12.17
CA TYR A 71 -4.93 9.41 10.70
C TYR A 71 -6.28 9.05 10.09
N ALA A 72 -7.07 8.20 10.75
CA ALA A 72 -8.37 7.75 10.24
C ALA A 72 -9.35 8.92 10.03
N GLN A 73 -9.19 10.01 10.80
CA GLN A 73 -10.05 11.18 10.65
C GLN A 73 -9.92 11.83 9.27
N PHE A 74 -8.78 11.71 8.60
CA PHE A 74 -8.54 12.30 7.28
C PHE A 74 -9.12 11.48 6.12
N PHE A 75 -9.68 10.30 6.41
CA PHE A 75 -10.34 9.43 5.45
C PHE A 75 -11.81 9.20 5.87
N PRO A 76 -12.70 10.19 5.73
CA PRO A 76 -14.08 10.07 6.18
C PRO A 76 -14.86 9.05 5.33
N THR A 77 -15.44 8.05 5.97
CA THR A 77 -16.36 7.05 5.42
C THR A 77 -17.77 7.31 5.95
N ARG A 78 -18.79 6.63 5.40
CA ARG A 78 -20.16 6.70 5.91
C ARG A 78 -20.29 6.22 7.37
N ASP A 79 -19.43 5.31 7.80
CA ASP A 79 -19.47 4.68 9.13
C ASP A 79 -18.41 5.24 10.11
N GLY A 80 -17.69 6.29 9.73
CA GLY A 80 -16.63 6.89 10.55
C GLY A 80 -15.35 7.15 9.77
N GLY A 81 -14.18 6.83 10.34
CA GLY A 81 -12.89 7.00 9.65
C GLY A 81 -12.35 5.69 9.07
N GLY A 82 -11.65 5.77 7.93
CA GLY A 82 -11.00 4.64 7.29
C GLY A 82 -9.74 4.17 8.05
N THR A 83 -9.90 3.24 8.98
CA THR A 83 -8.79 2.75 9.83
C THR A 83 -7.72 2.00 9.06
N VAL A 84 -8.08 1.23 8.03
CA VAL A 84 -7.11 0.51 7.16
C VAL A 84 -6.21 1.52 6.44
N PHE A 85 -6.78 2.61 5.92
CA PHE A 85 -5.99 3.66 5.29
C PHE A 85 -5.03 4.33 6.27
N ALA A 86 -5.49 4.60 7.49
CA ALA A 86 -4.69 5.17 8.56
C ALA A 86 -3.52 4.26 8.97
N GLU A 87 -3.75 2.95 9.06
CA GLU A 87 -2.70 1.95 9.26
C GLU A 87 -1.67 2.01 8.12
N ASN A 88 -2.10 2.22 6.87
CA ASN A 88 -1.21 2.36 5.73
C ASN A 88 -0.49 3.71 5.60
N VAL A 89 -0.95 4.76 6.30
CA VAL A 89 -0.14 5.97 6.53
C VAL A 89 1.06 5.62 7.42
N ILE A 90 0.84 4.82 8.46
CA ILE A 90 1.88 4.47 9.45
C ILE A 90 2.83 3.41 8.92
N ASN A 91 2.28 2.39 8.26
CA ASN A 91 3.01 1.27 7.71
C ASN A 91 2.41 0.91 6.34
N PRO A 92 3.01 1.37 5.22
CA PRO A 92 2.51 1.06 3.88
C PRO A 92 2.63 -0.44 3.52
N ALA A 93 3.33 -1.24 4.32
CA ALA A 93 3.40 -2.69 4.18
C ALA A 93 2.29 -3.43 4.94
N ALA A 94 1.52 -2.74 5.79
CA ALA A 94 0.43 -3.36 6.55
C ALA A 94 -0.61 -3.91 5.57
N THR A 95 -1.01 -5.16 5.80
CA THR A 95 -1.96 -5.89 4.95
C THR A 95 -3.14 -6.35 5.77
N THR A 96 -4.30 -6.39 5.13
CA THR A 96 -5.54 -6.94 5.68
C THR A 96 -6.02 -8.03 4.74
N ILE A 97 -6.78 -7.66 3.70
CA ILE A 97 -7.33 -8.57 2.70
C ILE A 97 -6.27 -9.12 1.75
N SER A 98 -5.11 -8.47 1.62
CA SER A 98 -4.01 -8.90 0.74
C SER A 98 -3.06 -9.92 1.40
N THR A 99 -3.26 -10.26 2.67
CA THR A 99 -2.31 -11.07 3.44
C THR A 99 -2.11 -12.46 2.81
N GLY A 100 -0.87 -12.78 2.46
CA GLY A 100 -0.50 -14.10 1.91
C GLY A 100 -1.06 -14.40 0.51
N LEU A 101 -1.63 -13.40 -0.16
CA LEU A 101 -2.22 -13.56 -1.49
C LEU A 101 -1.21 -13.30 -2.61
N ASN A 102 -1.37 -13.99 -3.73
CA ASN A 102 -0.66 -13.67 -4.98
C ASN A 102 -1.34 -12.52 -5.75
N ALA A 103 -0.71 -12.02 -6.81
CA ALA A 103 -1.20 -10.88 -7.61
C ALA A 103 -2.69 -11.00 -8.01
N THR A 104 -3.07 -12.10 -8.65
CA THR A 104 -4.44 -12.31 -9.11
C THR A 104 -5.41 -12.42 -7.92
N GLN A 105 -5.01 -13.10 -6.84
CA GLN A 105 -5.82 -13.20 -5.63
C GLN A 105 -6.04 -11.84 -4.95
N ILE A 106 -5.03 -10.95 -4.93
CA ILE A 106 -5.15 -9.59 -4.39
C ILE A 106 -6.22 -8.81 -5.17
N ALA A 107 -6.18 -8.82 -6.51
CA ALA A 107 -7.15 -8.11 -7.32
C ALA A 107 -8.58 -8.67 -7.14
N HIS A 108 -8.73 -10.00 -7.07
CA HIS A 108 -10.04 -10.61 -6.81
C HIS A 108 -10.57 -10.32 -5.41
N ALA A 109 -9.71 -10.31 -4.38
CA ALA A 109 -10.09 -9.95 -3.02
C ALA A 109 -10.55 -8.48 -2.94
N ALA A 110 -9.83 -7.57 -3.60
CA ALA A 110 -10.20 -6.17 -3.69
C ALA A 110 -11.56 -5.99 -4.38
N ARG A 111 -11.77 -6.64 -5.53
CA ARG A 111 -13.05 -6.61 -6.26
C ARG A 111 -14.21 -7.11 -5.40
N ALA A 112 -14.03 -8.26 -4.74
CA ALA A 112 -15.05 -8.84 -3.86
C ALA A 112 -15.41 -7.92 -2.68
N ASN A 113 -14.42 -7.24 -2.09
CA ASN A 113 -14.65 -6.26 -1.03
C ASN A 113 -15.45 -5.05 -1.54
N MET A 114 -15.05 -4.47 -2.68
CA MET A 114 -15.75 -3.33 -3.27
C MET A 114 -17.19 -3.67 -3.71
N ASP A 115 -17.41 -4.88 -4.24
CA ASP A 115 -18.76 -5.34 -4.62
C ASP A 115 -19.68 -5.53 -3.40
N ALA A 116 -19.11 -5.98 -2.28
CA ALA A 116 -19.82 -6.02 -1.01
C ALA A 116 -20.20 -4.61 -0.53
N GLU A 117 -19.28 -3.64 -0.61
CA GLU A 117 -19.56 -2.25 -0.24
C GLU A 117 -20.60 -1.60 -1.15
N TYR A 118 -20.54 -1.82 -2.46
CA TYR A 118 -21.60 -1.39 -3.39
C TYR A 118 -22.97 -1.95 -3.00
N SER A 119 -23.02 -3.23 -2.63
CA SER A 119 -24.25 -3.90 -2.20
C SER A 119 -24.76 -3.33 -0.87
N THR A 120 -23.88 -3.10 0.10
CA THR A 120 -24.21 -2.48 1.40
C THR A 120 -24.75 -1.07 1.23
N MET A 121 -24.08 -0.22 0.45
CA MET A 121 -24.55 1.13 0.15
C MET A 121 -25.93 1.11 -0.52
N THR A 122 -26.13 0.23 -1.51
CA THR A 122 -27.43 0.08 -2.17
C THR A 122 -28.53 -0.37 -1.20
N ALA A 123 -28.26 -1.37 -0.34
CA ALA A 123 -29.20 -1.88 0.65
C ALA A 123 -29.57 -0.84 1.72
N SER A 124 -28.67 0.12 2.00
CA SER A 124 -28.94 1.24 2.92
C SER A 124 -29.94 2.28 2.38
N GLY A 125 -30.37 2.15 1.13
CA GLY A 125 -31.22 3.13 0.44
C GLY A 125 -30.46 4.36 -0.08
N LYS A 126 -29.12 4.35 0.03
CA LYS A 126 -28.21 5.40 -0.46
C LYS A 126 -27.14 4.73 -1.34
N PRO A 127 -27.39 4.46 -2.63
CA PRO A 127 -26.37 3.87 -3.49
C PRO A 127 -25.12 4.74 -3.55
N TYR A 128 -24.02 4.17 -4.05
CA TYR A 128 -22.76 4.87 -4.24
C TYR A 128 -22.92 6.11 -5.14
N ASP A 129 -22.35 7.24 -4.72
CA ASP A 129 -22.28 8.50 -5.44
C ASP A 129 -20.82 8.97 -5.55
N TYR A 130 -20.28 8.89 -6.77
CA TYR A 130 -18.94 9.38 -7.10
C TYR A 130 -18.76 10.89 -6.81
N SER A 131 -19.85 11.65 -6.77
CA SER A 131 -19.84 13.09 -6.45
C SER A 131 -20.11 13.40 -4.98
N SER A 132 -20.10 12.38 -4.11
CA SER A 132 -20.31 12.54 -2.68
C SER A 132 -19.37 13.60 -2.09
N LYS A 133 -19.91 14.37 -1.15
CA LYS A 133 -19.16 15.43 -0.45
C LYS A 133 -17.87 14.84 0.15
N ASP A 134 -16.77 15.55 -0.07
CA ASP A 134 -15.44 15.22 0.42
C ASP A 134 -14.93 13.82 0.00
N GLY A 135 -15.55 13.17 -0.99
CA GLY A 135 -15.17 11.82 -1.44
C GLY A 135 -15.59 10.70 -0.47
N ILE A 136 -16.57 10.95 0.41
CA ILE A 136 -16.99 9.98 1.44
C ILE A 136 -17.32 8.60 0.87
N ASP A 137 -17.99 8.55 -0.28
CA ASP A 137 -18.38 7.27 -0.89
C ASP A 137 -17.19 6.54 -1.52
N ASP A 138 -16.16 7.26 -1.98
CA ASP A 138 -14.90 6.65 -2.45
C ASP A 138 -14.14 6.00 -1.29
N TYR A 139 -14.00 6.72 -0.17
CA TYR A 139 -13.40 6.15 1.03
C TYR A 139 -14.20 4.98 1.57
N THR A 140 -15.54 5.06 1.54
CA THR A 140 -16.41 3.97 2.01
C THR A 140 -16.24 2.73 1.13
N LEU A 141 -16.34 2.90 -0.19
CA LEU A 141 -16.18 1.83 -1.18
C LEU A 141 -14.84 1.08 -1.01
N MET A 142 -13.79 1.79 -0.62
CA MET A 142 -12.44 1.25 -0.52
C MET A 142 -11.99 0.99 0.92
N SER A 143 -12.85 1.19 1.91
CA SER A 143 -12.48 1.25 3.34
C SER A 143 -11.83 -0.03 3.88
N GLY A 144 -12.12 -1.18 3.26
CA GLY A 144 -11.52 -2.47 3.59
C GLY A 144 -10.22 -2.79 2.84
N LEU A 145 -9.80 -1.96 1.89
CA LEU A 145 -8.63 -2.21 1.04
C LEU A 145 -7.34 -1.71 1.71
N ASP A 146 -6.42 -2.63 2.00
CA ASP A 146 -5.04 -2.25 2.31
C ASP A 146 -4.32 -1.67 1.09
N ARG A 147 -3.19 -1.00 1.30
CA ARG A 147 -2.41 -0.34 0.24
C ARG A 147 -2.02 -1.29 -0.90
N THR A 148 -1.81 -2.57 -0.61
CA THR A 148 -1.50 -3.56 -1.65
C THR A 148 -2.71 -3.83 -2.54
N ALA A 149 -3.89 -3.95 -1.95
CA ALA A 149 -5.15 -4.05 -2.70
C ALA A 149 -5.45 -2.77 -3.48
N LEU A 150 -5.24 -1.59 -2.89
CA LEU A 150 -5.38 -0.31 -3.60
C LEU A 150 -4.44 -0.23 -4.82
N ALA A 151 -3.20 -0.70 -4.71
CA ALA A 151 -2.27 -0.76 -5.83
C ALA A 151 -2.75 -1.72 -6.94
N ALA A 152 -3.44 -2.81 -6.59
CA ALA A 152 -4.04 -3.72 -7.56
C ALA A 152 -5.24 -3.07 -8.27
N VAL A 153 -6.07 -2.33 -7.54
CA VAL A 153 -7.16 -1.52 -8.13
C VAL A 153 -6.61 -0.46 -9.07
N ALA A 154 -5.64 0.33 -8.63
CA ALA A 154 -5.05 1.44 -9.38
C ALA A 154 -4.35 0.97 -10.66
N SER A 155 -3.56 -0.11 -10.58
CA SER A 155 -2.84 -0.65 -11.74
C SER A 155 -3.72 -1.45 -12.70
N ASN A 156 -4.83 -2.01 -12.20
CA ASN A 156 -5.83 -2.75 -12.95
C ASN A 156 -5.26 -3.78 -13.94
N GLN A 157 -4.22 -4.51 -13.52
CA GLN A 157 -3.52 -5.46 -14.39
C GLN A 157 -4.43 -6.60 -14.86
N ASP A 158 -5.43 -6.96 -14.05
CA ASP A 158 -6.40 -8.02 -14.35
C ASP A 158 -7.67 -7.50 -15.07
N GLY A 159 -7.78 -6.18 -15.32
CA GLY A 159 -8.92 -5.59 -16.03
C GLY A 159 -10.26 -5.63 -15.28
N LEU A 160 -10.24 -5.79 -13.95
CA LEU A 160 -11.41 -5.93 -13.08
C LEU A 160 -12.02 -4.60 -12.61
N PHE A 161 -11.30 -3.49 -12.80
CA PHE A 161 -11.65 -2.19 -12.21
C PHE A 161 -11.93 -1.13 -13.27
N THR A 162 -12.95 -0.32 -13.03
CA THR A 162 -13.30 0.84 -13.86
C THR A 162 -12.25 1.94 -13.71
N LYS A 163 -12.28 2.93 -14.62
CA LYS A 163 -11.34 4.05 -14.54
C LYS A 163 -11.57 4.93 -13.30
N ASN A 164 -12.82 5.07 -12.86
CA ASN A 164 -13.14 5.83 -11.64
C ASN A 164 -12.57 5.14 -10.41
N GLU A 165 -12.75 3.82 -10.30
CA GLU A 165 -12.16 3.03 -9.21
C GLU A 165 -10.63 3.10 -9.21
N GLN A 166 -9.98 3.03 -10.37
CA GLN A 166 -8.53 3.24 -10.46
C GLN A 166 -8.11 4.63 -9.94
N ASN A 167 -8.84 5.68 -10.32
CA ASN A 167 -8.55 7.05 -9.92
C ASN A 167 -8.72 7.25 -8.42
N SER A 168 -9.81 6.73 -7.83
CA SER A 168 -10.07 6.85 -6.40
C SER A 168 -9.05 6.07 -5.58
N ALA A 169 -8.66 4.86 -6.02
CA ALA A 169 -7.63 4.07 -5.33
C ALA A 169 -6.27 4.80 -5.32
N GLN A 170 -5.90 5.39 -6.46
CA GLN A 170 -4.69 6.21 -6.55
C GLN A 170 -4.77 7.47 -5.68
N ALA A 171 -5.91 8.17 -5.67
CA ALA A 171 -6.09 9.36 -4.84
C ALA A 171 -5.91 9.04 -3.35
N ILE A 172 -6.44 7.90 -2.89
CA ILE A 172 -6.26 7.41 -1.53
C ILE A 172 -4.79 7.06 -1.26
N MET A 173 -4.11 6.36 -2.18
CA MET A 173 -2.69 6.03 -2.02
C MET A 173 -1.79 7.27 -1.95
N LEU A 174 -2.06 8.30 -2.75
CA LEU A 174 -1.36 9.59 -2.72
C LEU A 174 -1.64 10.35 -1.42
N GLN A 175 -2.88 10.30 -0.94
CA GLN A 175 -3.22 10.90 0.35
C GLN A 175 -2.49 10.20 1.50
N GLN A 176 -2.42 8.86 1.48
CA GLN A 176 -1.65 8.10 2.48
C GLN A 176 -0.17 8.51 2.48
N GLU A 177 0.40 8.66 1.29
CA GLU A 177 1.78 9.10 1.09
C GLU A 177 2.01 10.49 1.68
N HIS A 178 1.21 11.49 1.27
CA HIS A 178 1.31 12.85 1.76
C HIS A 178 1.23 12.92 3.28
N LEU A 179 0.19 12.31 3.87
CA LEU A 179 0.01 12.29 5.32
C LEU A 179 1.19 11.64 6.03
N ALA A 180 1.77 10.58 5.46
CA ALA A 180 2.90 9.86 6.04
C ALA A 180 4.18 10.69 6.07
N ILE A 181 4.42 11.49 5.02
CA ILE A 181 5.61 12.35 4.95
C ILE A 181 5.43 13.65 5.72
N GLY A 182 4.23 13.93 6.24
CA GLY A 182 3.91 15.14 7.01
C GLY A 182 3.26 16.26 6.18
N ASN A 183 2.84 15.97 4.94
CA ASN A 183 2.16 16.90 4.04
C ASN A 183 0.65 16.68 4.13
N TYR A 184 -0.14 17.75 4.28
CA TYR A 184 -1.57 17.57 4.43
C TYR A 184 -2.22 17.12 3.11
N ALA A 185 -3.07 16.10 3.19
CA ALA A 185 -3.99 15.72 2.14
C ALA A 185 -5.28 15.17 2.75
N GLY A 186 -6.42 15.69 2.32
CA GLY A 186 -7.74 15.28 2.82
C GLY A 186 -8.79 16.39 2.74
N PRO A 187 -9.94 16.20 3.40
CA PRO A 187 -11.02 17.19 3.44
C PRO A 187 -10.55 18.57 3.94
N THR A 188 -10.87 19.65 3.24
CA THR A 188 -10.34 20.99 3.56
C THR A 188 -10.68 21.46 4.98
N ASP A 189 -11.81 21.05 5.54
CA ASP A 189 -12.23 21.39 6.90
C ASP A 189 -11.40 20.70 8.00
N LEU A 190 -10.62 19.68 7.65
CA LEU A 190 -9.75 18.95 8.58
C LEU A 190 -8.28 19.41 8.53
N GLU A 191 -7.90 20.28 7.60
CA GLU A 191 -6.51 20.76 7.43
C GLU A 191 -5.97 21.37 8.73
N SER A 192 -6.77 22.19 9.41
CA SER A 192 -6.37 22.83 10.67
C SER A 192 -6.12 21.85 11.83
N LYS A 193 -6.59 20.60 11.72
CA LYS A 193 -6.35 19.53 12.70
C LYS A 193 -5.07 18.76 12.39
N PHE A 194 -4.51 18.92 11.21
CA PHE A 194 -3.30 18.24 10.81
C PHE A 194 -2.08 18.90 11.44
N ILE A 195 -1.38 18.11 12.22
CA ILE A 195 -0.07 18.44 12.76
C ILE A 195 0.95 17.86 11.78
N ALA A 196 1.66 18.74 11.07
CA ALA A 196 2.74 18.40 10.16
C ALA A 196 3.91 17.76 10.93
N LYS A 197 3.77 16.47 11.21
CA LYS A 197 4.77 15.60 11.80
C LYS A 197 4.71 14.29 11.02
N PRO A 198 5.77 13.94 10.28
CA PRO A 198 5.82 12.69 9.55
C PRO A 198 5.57 11.52 10.49
N VAL A 199 5.00 10.46 9.94
CA VAL A 199 4.74 9.25 10.70
C VAL A 199 6.01 8.44 10.85
N SER A 200 6.51 8.41 12.09
CA SER A 200 7.12 7.26 12.77
C SER A 200 8.52 7.52 13.33
N GLY A 201 8.87 6.78 14.37
CA GLY A 201 10.22 6.71 14.94
C GLY A 201 11.07 5.65 14.26
N GLN A 202 11.53 5.91 13.03
CA GLN A 202 12.53 5.10 12.32
C GLN A 202 13.66 5.98 11.82
N ASP A 203 14.68 6.22 12.66
CA ASP A 203 15.92 6.95 12.33
C ASP A 203 15.72 8.10 11.33
N TYR A 204 14.82 9.02 11.69
CA TYR A 204 14.51 10.21 10.91
C TYR A 204 15.50 11.31 11.27
N ALA A 205 16.06 11.97 10.25
CA ALA A 205 16.77 13.23 10.48
C ALA A 205 15.69 14.33 10.62
N ASP A 206 15.36 14.67 11.87
CA ASP A 206 14.28 15.56 12.31
C ASP A 206 14.35 17.03 11.81
N ASP A 207 15.19 17.36 10.84
CA ASP A 207 15.40 18.76 10.44
C ASP A 207 14.47 19.21 9.31
N PHE A 208 13.27 19.67 9.70
CA PHE A 208 12.33 20.42 8.86
C PHE A 208 12.60 21.93 8.87
N SER A 209 13.75 22.38 9.33
CA SER A 209 14.06 23.80 9.29
C SER A 209 14.22 24.28 7.83
N GLN A 210 13.87 25.55 7.59
CA GLN A 210 14.20 26.24 6.36
C GLN A 210 15.68 26.64 6.28
N THR A 211 16.56 26.00 7.05
CA THR A 211 17.99 26.25 6.92
C THR A 211 18.49 25.66 5.61
N THR A 212 19.46 26.33 4.98
CA THR A 212 19.96 25.91 3.68
C THR A 212 20.91 24.71 3.82
N VAL A 213 20.76 23.73 2.93
CA VAL A 213 21.63 22.53 2.85
C VAL A 213 23.09 22.92 2.54
N SER A 214 23.25 24.07 1.88
CA SER A 214 24.51 24.77 1.65
C SER A 214 24.24 26.27 1.47
N HIS A 215 25.16 27.14 1.91
CA HIS A 215 25.04 28.60 1.71
C HIS A 215 25.04 29.03 0.23
N LEU A 216 25.30 28.11 -0.69
CA LEU A 216 25.45 28.40 -2.13
C LEU A 216 24.20 28.07 -2.97
N SER A 217 23.23 27.28 -2.47
CA SER A 217 22.26 26.61 -3.35
C SER A 217 20.78 26.97 -3.17
N ASN A 218 20.38 27.83 -2.22
CA ASN A 218 18.96 28.13 -1.91
C ASN A 218 18.05 26.91 -1.63
N ILE A 219 18.61 25.69 -1.57
CA ILE A 219 17.89 24.46 -1.23
C ILE A 219 17.78 24.38 0.29
N THR A 220 16.57 24.17 0.80
CA THR A 220 16.30 24.06 2.23
C THR A 220 16.38 22.60 2.71
N ASN A 221 16.73 22.40 3.98
CA ASN A 221 16.67 21.09 4.63
C ASN A 221 15.23 20.52 4.57
N GLU A 222 14.22 21.37 4.70
CA GLU A 222 12.82 21.01 4.48
C GLU A 222 12.59 20.33 3.10
N ALA A 223 13.05 20.92 2.00
CA ALA A 223 12.86 20.37 0.65
C ALA A 223 13.50 18.98 0.51
N VAL A 224 14.72 18.80 1.04
CA VAL A 224 15.42 17.51 1.00
C VAL A 224 14.78 16.49 1.95
N SER A 225 14.24 16.93 3.09
CA SER A 225 13.56 16.06 4.07
C SER A 225 12.29 15.43 3.49
N TRP A 226 11.54 16.13 2.63
CA TRP A 226 10.40 15.53 1.90
C TRP A 226 10.84 14.34 1.04
N GLU A 227 11.86 14.52 0.21
CA GLU A 227 12.33 13.47 -0.71
C GLU A 227 12.92 12.27 0.05
N LYS A 228 13.62 12.52 1.15
CA LYS A 228 14.13 11.48 2.06
C LYS A 228 12.98 10.67 2.66
N ASN A 229 11.97 11.35 3.20
CA ASN A 229 10.84 10.69 3.85
C ASN A 229 10.00 9.90 2.86
N LEU A 230 9.78 10.46 1.67
CA LEU A 230 9.03 9.81 0.62
C LEU A 230 9.77 8.58 0.09
N SER A 231 11.09 8.66 -0.09
CA SER A 231 11.93 7.50 -0.44
C SER A 231 11.74 6.35 0.57
N LEU A 232 11.82 6.65 1.87
CA LEU A 232 11.66 5.65 2.93
C LEU A 232 10.24 5.07 3.00
N TYR A 233 9.21 5.88 2.76
CA TYR A 233 7.83 5.43 2.71
C TYR A 233 7.61 4.48 1.54
N LEU A 234 8.01 4.87 0.33
CA LEU A 234 7.89 4.05 -0.87
C LEU A 234 8.72 2.76 -0.77
N ASP A 235 9.87 2.78 -0.12
CA ASP A 235 10.71 1.60 0.10
C ASP A 235 10.11 0.61 1.11
N LYS A 236 9.11 1.01 1.91
CA LYS A 236 8.38 0.11 2.82
C LYS A 236 7.15 -0.54 2.19
N THR A 237 6.70 -0.08 1.03
CA THR A 237 5.53 -0.65 0.33
C THR A 237 5.71 -2.15 0.03
N SER A 238 4.58 -2.83 -0.24
CA SER A 238 4.58 -4.26 -0.54
C SER A 238 5.34 -4.59 -1.82
N THR A 239 5.78 -5.84 -1.95
CA THR A 239 6.45 -6.31 -3.16
C THR A 239 5.56 -6.21 -4.39
N TYR A 240 4.23 -6.35 -4.22
CA TYR A 240 3.27 -6.19 -5.32
C TYR A 240 3.29 -4.76 -5.82
N GLU A 241 3.15 -3.77 -4.93
CA GLU A 241 3.18 -2.35 -5.32
C GLU A 241 4.50 -2.00 -6.01
N LYS A 242 5.63 -2.46 -5.47
CA LYS A 242 6.97 -2.29 -6.09
C LYS A 242 7.12 -2.89 -7.48
N SER A 243 6.23 -3.81 -7.84
CA SER A 243 6.21 -4.45 -9.15
C SER A 243 5.39 -3.68 -10.20
N THR A 244 4.73 -2.59 -9.80
CA THR A 244 3.90 -1.76 -10.69
C THR A 244 4.73 -0.69 -11.40
N VAL A 245 4.24 -0.23 -12.55
CA VAL A 245 4.86 0.86 -13.31
C VAL A 245 4.81 2.17 -12.53
N GLU A 246 3.66 2.46 -11.91
CA GLU A 246 3.43 3.67 -11.13
C GLU A 246 4.42 3.79 -9.97
N TRP A 247 4.61 2.72 -9.18
CA TRP A 247 5.60 2.75 -8.10
C TRP A 247 7.02 2.99 -8.63
N ALA A 248 7.42 2.29 -9.71
CA ALA A 248 8.75 2.44 -10.28
C ALA A 248 9.01 3.87 -10.77
N PHE A 249 8.03 4.49 -11.42
CA PHE A 249 8.10 5.88 -11.85
C PHE A 249 8.13 6.86 -10.67
N ASN A 250 7.24 6.71 -9.68
CA ASN A 250 7.19 7.59 -8.51
C ASN A 250 8.52 7.51 -7.74
N ARG A 251 8.96 6.29 -7.40
CA ARG A 251 10.22 6.09 -6.66
C ARG A 251 11.45 6.65 -7.40
N ALA A 252 11.49 6.53 -8.73
CA ALA A 252 12.55 7.10 -9.55
C ALA A 252 12.49 8.63 -9.59
N SER A 253 11.29 9.22 -9.68
CA SER A 253 11.10 10.67 -9.67
C SER A 253 11.59 11.30 -8.37
N VAL A 254 11.26 10.66 -7.24
CA VAL A 254 11.72 11.05 -5.89
C VAL A 254 13.23 10.91 -5.77
N GLN A 255 13.81 9.83 -6.30
CA GLN A 255 15.27 9.66 -6.30
C GLN A 255 15.95 10.74 -7.15
N THR A 256 15.43 11.05 -8.33
CA THR A 256 15.94 12.14 -9.19
C THR A 256 15.88 13.48 -8.48
N ALA A 257 14.78 13.80 -7.80
CA ALA A 257 14.63 15.03 -7.04
C ALA A 257 15.66 15.12 -5.89
N TYR A 258 15.83 14.03 -5.14
CA TYR A 258 16.82 13.92 -4.08
C TYR A 258 18.25 14.13 -4.60
N GLU A 259 18.68 13.34 -5.60
CA GLU A 259 20.02 13.41 -6.19
C GLU A 259 20.30 14.82 -6.76
N THR A 260 19.33 15.42 -7.45
CA THR A 260 19.45 16.79 -7.98
C THR A 260 19.64 17.82 -6.87
N ALA A 261 18.94 17.65 -5.74
CA ALA A 261 19.05 18.56 -4.62
C ALA A 261 20.42 18.43 -3.91
N MET A 262 20.94 17.21 -3.77
CA MET A 262 22.26 16.93 -3.20
C MET A 262 23.38 17.46 -4.10
N ASP A 263 23.30 17.22 -5.40
CA ASP A 263 24.22 17.76 -6.42
C ASP A 263 24.27 19.30 -6.35
N ALA A 264 23.11 19.95 -6.35
CA ALA A 264 23.02 21.40 -6.28
C ALA A 264 23.54 21.97 -4.94
N ALA A 265 23.42 21.22 -3.84
CA ALA A 265 24.00 21.57 -2.55
C ALA A 265 25.50 21.22 -2.43
N ASN A 266 26.09 20.56 -3.42
CA ASN A 266 27.45 20.01 -3.39
C ASN A 266 27.66 19.10 -2.16
N GLN A 267 26.70 18.23 -1.91
CA GLN A 267 26.71 17.23 -0.85
C GLN A 267 26.69 15.83 -1.47
N PRO A 268 27.34 14.82 -0.85
CA PRO A 268 27.24 13.45 -1.32
C PRO A 268 25.86 12.86 -1.04
N ASP A 269 25.38 12.01 -1.93
CA ASP A 269 24.19 11.19 -1.69
C ASP A 269 24.39 10.23 -0.52
N ASP A 270 23.35 10.03 0.27
CA ASP A 270 23.29 8.98 1.28
C ASP A 270 22.64 7.73 0.66
N PRO A 271 23.36 6.59 0.59
CA PRO A 271 22.86 5.34 0.02
C PRO A 271 21.53 4.86 0.62
N LYS A 272 21.17 5.29 1.83
CA LYS A 272 19.89 5.01 2.46
C LYS A 272 18.68 5.45 1.63
N TYR A 273 18.81 6.52 0.83
CA TYR A 273 17.71 7.07 0.03
C TYR A 273 17.77 6.67 -1.45
N ILE A 274 18.77 5.87 -1.83
CA ILE A 274 18.98 5.37 -3.19
C ILE A 274 18.39 3.97 -3.29
N SER A 275 17.48 3.75 -4.24
CA SER A 275 16.84 2.44 -4.41
C SER A 275 17.84 1.40 -4.92
N ASN A 276 17.74 0.18 -4.41
CA ASN A 276 18.50 -0.97 -4.89
C ASN A 276 17.89 -1.65 -6.12
N LEU A 277 16.69 -1.23 -6.56
CA LEU A 277 16.03 -1.80 -7.72
C LEU A 277 16.56 -1.16 -9.00
N SER A 278 17.13 -1.99 -9.88
CA SER A 278 17.75 -1.52 -11.13
C SER A 278 16.82 -0.70 -12.04
N ILE A 279 15.51 -0.96 -12.01
CA ILE A 279 14.53 -0.15 -12.75
C ILE A 279 14.50 1.30 -12.24
N VAL A 280 14.58 1.51 -10.92
CA VAL A 280 14.54 2.86 -10.34
C VAL A 280 15.79 3.64 -10.74
N GLY A 281 16.97 3.03 -10.65
CA GLY A 281 18.22 3.64 -11.10
C GLY A 281 18.21 3.97 -12.59
N MET A 282 17.71 3.04 -13.44
CA MET A 282 17.56 3.28 -14.87
C MET A 282 16.65 4.47 -15.17
N LEU A 283 15.47 4.51 -14.55
CA LEU A 283 14.50 5.60 -14.77
C LEU A 283 15.05 6.94 -14.24
N SER A 284 15.70 6.95 -13.07
CA SER A 284 16.31 8.17 -12.52
C SER A 284 17.36 8.76 -13.45
N GLU A 285 18.25 7.94 -14.02
CA GLU A 285 19.25 8.41 -14.99
C GLU A 285 18.62 9.00 -16.25
N LEU A 286 17.57 8.38 -16.77
CA LEU A 286 16.85 8.90 -17.94
C LEU A 286 16.15 10.22 -17.62
N MET A 287 15.50 10.34 -16.46
CA MET A 287 14.87 11.58 -16.01
C MET A 287 15.88 12.72 -15.83
N LYS A 288 17.03 12.46 -15.18
CA LYS A 288 18.12 13.44 -15.06
C LYS A 288 18.66 13.90 -16.41
N ASN A 289 18.80 12.97 -17.36
CA ASN A 289 19.19 13.33 -18.72
C ASN A 289 18.11 14.18 -19.41
N GLY A 290 16.84 13.81 -19.27
CA GLY A 290 15.70 14.59 -19.76
C GLY A 290 15.69 16.02 -19.22
N GLN A 291 15.92 16.21 -17.92
CA GLN A 291 15.99 17.52 -17.28
C GLN A 291 17.12 18.40 -17.84
N LYS A 292 18.31 17.82 -18.10
CA LYS A 292 19.43 18.53 -18.75
C LYS A 292 19.06 19.03 -20.16
N HIS A 293 18.12 18.36 -20.82
CA HIS A 293 17.60 18.73 -22.13
C HIS A 293 16.26 19.49 -22.08
N HIS A 294 15.83 19.95 -20.89
CA HIS A 294 14.56 20.66 -20.67
C HIS A 294 13.32 19.89 -21.14
N LEU A 295 13.38 18.56 -21.09
CA LEU A 295 12.21 17.70 -21.32
C LEU A 295 11.33 17.73 -20.08
N VAL A 296 10.02 17.87 -20.30
CA VAL A 296 9.02 17.94 -19.23
C VAL A 296 8.58 16.52 -18.89
N ASN A 297 8.56 16.18 -17.61
CA ASN A 297 7.91 14.96 -17.13
C ASN A 297 6.40 15.17 -17.13
N HIS A 298 5.62 14.20 -17.62
CA HIS A 298 4.18 14.28 -17.37
C HIS A 298 3.92 14.01 -15.89
N PRO A 299 2.96 14.73 -15.27
CA PRO A 299 2.74 14.67 -13.83
C PRO A 299 2.11 13.34 -13.36
N SER A 300 1.77 12.42 -14.28
CA SER A 300 1.10 11.17 -13.91
C SER A 300 1.37 10.06 -14.91
N VAL A 301 2.33 9.19 -14.57
CA VAL A 301 2.57 7.92 -15.26
C VAL A 301 1.93 6.79 -14.46
N ARG A 302 0.91 6.15 -15.04
CA ARG A 302 0.11 5.11 -14.37
C ARG A 302 0.22 3.75 -15.04
N SER A 303 0.52 3.76 -16.32
CA SER A 303 0.65 2.56 -17.14
C SER A 303 1.98 2.53 -17.87
N LEU A 304 2.32 1.35 -18.40
CA LEU A 304 3.46 1.21 -19.30
C LEU A 304 3.32 2.12 -20.53
N SER A 305 2.10 2.31 -21.03
CA SER A 305 1.88 3.20 -22.17
C SER A 305 2.22 4.65 -21.82
N ASP A 306 1.83 5.11 -20.63
CA ASP A 306 2.14 6.47 -20.17
C ASP A 306 3.65 6.64 -20.01
N LEU A 307 4.30 5.68 -19.34
CA LEU A 307 5.75 5.72 -19.12
C LEU A 307 6.54 5.80 -20.44
N LEU A 308 6.12 5.03 -21.44
CA LEU A 308 6.80 5.00 -22.74
C LEU A 308 6.44 6.19 -23.63
N SER A 309 5.43 6.97 -23.25
CA SER A 309 5.08 8.22 -23.93
C SER A 309 5.92 9.41 -23.48
N GLU A 310 6.63 9.29 -22.35
CA GLU A 310 7.53 10.31 -21.84
C GLU A 310 8.64 10.63 -22.86
N GLU A 311 8.91 11.92 -23.09
CA GLU A 311 9.92 12.35 -24.06
C GLU A 311 11.32 11.83 -23.72
N TRP A 312 11.66 11.76 -22.44
CA TRP A 312 12.95 11.23 -21.96
C TRP A 312 13.05 9.70 -22.06
N ALA A 313 11.93 8.98 -22.25
CA ALA A 313 11.90 7.53 -22.40
C ALA A 313 12.11 7.07 -23.86
N LYS A 314 11.97 7.98 -24.83
CA LYS A 314 12.10 7.67 -26.26
C LYS A 314 13.48 7.11 -26.59
N GLY A 315 13.50 6.00 -27.35
CA GLY A 315 14.72 5.26 -27.68
C GLY A 315 15.20 4.29 -26.59
N HIS A 316 14.58 4.29 -25.41
CA HIS A 316 14.88 3.39 -24.29
C HIS A 316 13.75 2.40 -23.99
N GLU A 317 12.72 2.32 -24.82
CA GLU A 317 11.47 1.61 -24.54
C GLU A 317 11.69 0.13 -24.30
N THR A 318 12.56 -0.50 -25.10
CA THR A 318 12.90 -1.93 -24.92
C THR A 318 13.66 -2.17 -23.62
N GLY A 319 14.55 -1.25 -23.25
CA GLY A 319 15.29 -1.30 -21.98
C GLY A 319 14.36 -1.20 -20.78
N ILE A 320 13.45 -0.22 -20.80
CA ILE A 320 12.44 0.01 -19.77
C ILE A 320 11.53 -1.21 -19.59
N LYS A 321 10.97 -1.75 -20.69
CA LYS A 321 10.12 -2.96 -20.65
C LYS A 321 10.85 -4.15 -20.03
N ASN A 322 12.09 -4.38 -20.45
CA ASN A 322 12.89 -5.50 -19.95
C ASN A 322 13.24 -5.33 -18.46
N ALA A 323 13.56 -4.10 -18.02
CA ALA A 323 13.86 -3.81 -16.63
C ALA A 323 12.61 -3.98 -15.74
N LEU A 324 11.44 -3.49 -16.15
CA LEU A 324 10.18 -3.71 -15.45
C LEU A 324 9.84 -5.20 -15.31
N MET A 325 9.95 -5.97 -16.39
CA MET A 325 9.71 -7.41 -16.39
C MET A 325 10.68 -8.16 -15.46
N LYS A 326 11.97 -7.81 -15.49
CA LYS A 326 12.99 -8.38 -14.60
C LYS A 326 12.69 -8.08 -13.13
N THR A 327 12.39 -6.82 -12.81
CA THR A 327 12.00 -6.40 -11.45
C THR A 327 10.78 -7.16 -10.98
N ARG A 328 9.73 -7.23 -11.80
CA ARG A 328 8.50 -7.95 -11.47
C ARG A 328 8.75 -9.44 -11.22
N THR A 329 9.61 -10.07 -12.02
CA THR A 329 10.03 -11.47 -11.82
C THR A 329 10.82 -11.64 -10.53
N ALA A 330 11.78 -10.76 -10.24
CA ALA A 330 12.58 -10.79 -9.01
C ALA A 330 11.74 -10.58 -7.74
N LEU A 331 10.62 -9.87 -7.85
CA LEU A 331 9.66 -9.64 -6.77
C LEU A 331 8.60 -10.76 -6.64
N GLY A 332 8.66 -11.81 -7.48
CA GLY A 332 7.78 -12.98 -7.39
C GLY A 332 6.49 -12.92 -8.21
N TYR A 333 6.36 -11.96 -9.15
CA TYR A 333 5.12 -11.72 -9.91
C TYR A 333 5.28 -11.94 -11.43
N ALA A 334 6.04 -12.96 -11.83
CA ALA A 334 6.23 -13.29 -13.25
C ALA A 334 4.88 -13.36 -14.01
N GLN A 335 4.88 -12.87 -15.25
CA GLN A 335 3.69 -12.96 -16.12
C GLN A 335 3.35 -14.44 -16.34
N SER A 336 2.12 -14.85 -16.02
CA SER A 336 1.53 -16.10 -16.47
C SER A 336 1.09 -16.00 -17.93
#